data_AF-A0A7C3D3R7-F1
#
_entry.id   AF-A0A7C3D3R7-F1
#
_cell.length_a   1.000
_cell.length_b   1.000
_cell.length_c   1.000
_cell.angle_alpha   90.00
_cell.angle_beta   90.00
_cell.angle_gamma   90.00
#
_symmetry.space_group_name_H-M   'P 1'
#
loop_
_entity.id
_entity.type
_entity.pdbx_description
1 polymer ?
#
loop_
_entity_poly.entity_id
_entity_poly.type
_entity_poly.pdbx_seq_one_letter_code
_entity_poly.pdbx_strand_id
1 'polypeptide(L)'
;MPQIDVDLDVFEFLQKNAIPFVDTPNTVLKRLLKIGNIDSPKTKETKATMATTNSTSGIDTNDFVRIVLEKEFPEGYQRKSPYRFMFETTKSLIYFQNFNQPSATLWYRITKKPLQVLRDSGKESFICLTNPAEGIAYQIPLKDIESKLAASNWTRDYLEINIDHVSNKWKELDWHIRQYLKSY
;
A
#
# COMPACT_ATOMS: atom_id res chain seq x y z
N MET A 1 -5.41 15.25 -17.55
CA MET A 1 -6.83 14.92 -17.30
C MET A 1 -7.62 15.43 -18.47
N PRO A 2 -8.59 14.67 -19.02
CA PRO A 2 -9.45 15.18 -20.09
C PRO A 2 -10.26 16.36 -19.57
N GLN A 3 -10.39 17.41 -20.38
CA GLN A 3 -11.23 18.57 -20.10
C GLN A 3 -12.47 18.48 -20.98
N ILE A 4 -13.64 18.72 -20.40
CA ILE A 4 -14.93 18.72 -21.09
C ILE A 4 -15.59 20.05 -20.77
N ASP A 5 -15.97 20.79 -21.81
CA ASP A 5 -16.74 22.01 -21.65
C ASP A 5 -18.23 21.64 -21.61
N VAL A 6 -18.95 22.22 -20.65
CA VAL A 6 -20.39 21.98 -20.45
C VAL A 6 -21.12 23.31 -20.47
N ASP A 7 -22.36 23.28 -20.97
CA ASP A 7 -23.23 24.44 -20.96
C ASP A 7 -23.61 24.86 -19.53
N LEU A 8 -23.98 26.13 -19.36
CA LEU A 8 -24.22 26.74 -18.05
C LEU A 8 -25.39 26.09 -17.30
N ASP A 9 -26.44 25.69 -18.02
CA ASP A 9 -27.61 24.98 -17.49
C ASP A 9 -27.26 23.58 -16.96
N VAL A 10 -26.39 22.86 -17.67
CA VAL A 10 -25.86 21.57 -17.23
C VAL A 10 -24.98 21.75 -15.99
N PHE A 11 -24.17 22.80 -15.94
CA PHE A 11 -23.33 23.11 -14.78
C PHE A 11 -24.17 23.39 -13.52
N GLU A 12 -25.20 24.24 -13.63
CA GLU A 12 -26.13 24.52 -12.53
C GLU A 12 -26.87 23.27 -12.04
N PHE A 13 -27.27 22.41 -12.98
CA PHE A 13 -27.92 21.14 -12.66
C PHE A 13 -26.99 20.21 -11.88
N LEU A 14 -25.73 20.08 -12.28
CA LEU A 14 -24.73 19.29 -11.57
C LEU A 14 -24.45 19.86 -10.17
N GLN A 15 -24.39 21.18 -10.04
CA GLN A 15 -24.15 21.85 -8.76
C GLN A 15 -25.30 21.63 -7.76
N LYS A 16 -26.56 21.69 -8.22
CA LYS A 16 -27.75 21.39 -7.39
C LYS A 16 -27.76 19.96 -6.86
N ASN A 17 -27.20 19.03 -7.62
CA ASN A 17 -27.13 17.62 -7.26
C ASN A 17 -25.84 17.24 -6.52
N ALA A 18 -24.95 18.18 -6.22
CA ALA A 18 -23.70 17.94 -5.52
C ALA A 18 -23.85 18.13 -4.01
N ILE A 19 -23.15 17.29 -3.23
CA ILE A 19 -22.95 17.54 -1.80
C ILE A 19 -21.70 18.43 -1.65
N PRO A 20 -21.82 19.64 -1.07
CA PRO A 20 -20.70 20.55 -0.90
C PRO A 20 -19.53 19.89 -0.17
N PHE A 21 -18.31 20.13 -0.65
CA PHE A 21 -17.04 19.64 -0.07
C PHE A 21 -16.83 18.12 -0.02
N VAL A 22 -17.81 17.34 -0.49
CA VAL A 22 -17.73 15.87 -0.57
C VAL A 22 -17.63 15.42 -2.03
N ASP A 23 -18.47 16.01 -2.89
CA ASP A 23 -18.55 15.60 -4.28
C ASP A 23 -17.58 16.37 -5.18
N THR A 24 -16.94 15.63 -6.08
CA THR A 24 -16.25 16.17 -7.26
C THR A 24 -17.19 16.12 -8.46
N PRO A 25 -16.98 16.93 -9.52
CA PRO A 25 -17.83 16.88 -10.72
C PRO A 25 -17.97 15.46 -11.30
N ASN A 26 -16.91 14.66 -11.25
CA ASN A 26 -16.90 13.27 -11.71
C ASN A 26 -17.72 12.33 -10.81
N THR A 27 -17.75 12.54 -9.49
CA THR A 27 -18.59 11.71 -8.59
C THR A 27 -20.07 12.02 -8.78
N VAL A 28 -20.44 13.29 -8.97
CA VAL A 28 -21.81 13.68 -9.31
C VAL A 28 -22.26 13.06 -10.62
N LEU A 29 -21.42 13.14 -11.67
CA LEU A 29 -21.72 12.55 -12.98
C LEU A 29 -21.91 11.04 -12.92
N LYS A 30 -21.00 10.33 -12.24
CA LYS A 30 -21.14 8.87 -12.06
C LYS A 30 -22.44 8.52 -11.36
N ARG A 31 -22.80 9.27 -10.31
CA ARG A 31 -24.04 9.07 -9.53
C ARG A 31 -25.29 9.26 -10.39
N LEU A 32 -25.34 10.33 -11.18
CA LEU A 32 -26.47 10.63 -12.05
C LEU A 32 -26.60 9.63 -13.20
N LEU A 33 -25.48 9.18 -13.76
CA LEU A 33 -25.46 8.22 -14.88
C LEU A 33 -25.58 6.76 -14.44
N LYS A 34 -25.62 6.47 -13.13
CA LYS A 34 -25.61 5.12 -12.54
C LYS A 34 -24.46 4.24 -13.06
N ILE A 35 -23.31 4.85 -13.33
CA ILE A 35 -22.12 4.17 -13.87
C ILE A 35 -21.22 3.74 -12.70
N GLY A 36 -21.13 2.43 -12.48
CA GLY A 36 -20.41 1.81 -11.36
C GLY A 36 -21.30 1.64 -10.13
N ASN A 37 -21.00 0.67 -9.26
CA ASN A 37 -21.69 0.51 -7.97
C ASN A 37 -21.42 1.75 -7.11
N ILE A 38 -22.42 2.60 -6.93
CA ILE A 38 -22.30 3.84 -6.16
C ILE A 38 -23.11 3.66 -4.89
N ASP A 39 -22.41 3.21 -3.85
CA ASP A 39 -22.84 3.43 -2.48
C ASP A 39 -22.83 4.94 -2.22
N SER A 40 -24.00 5.49 -1.92
CA SER A 40 -24.17 6.85 -1.42
C SER A 40 -23.31 7.07 -0.17
N PRO A 41 -22.65 8.24 0.00
CA PRO A 41 -21.96 8.54 1.25
C PRO A 41 -23.02 8.71 2.37
N LYS A 42 -23.13 7.71 3.27
CA LYS A 42 -23.92 7.83 4.50
C LYS A 42 -23.22 8.82 5.45
N THR A 43 -23.80 10.01 5.57
CA THR A 43 -23.57 10.96 6.65
C THR A 43 -23.83 10.26 8.00
N LYS A 44 -22.83 10.26 8.88
CA LYS A 44 -22.95 9.73 10.25
C LYS A 44 -23.81 10.67 11.10
N GLU A 45 -25.03 10.26 11.40
CA GLU A 45 -25.76 10.70 12.58
C GLU A 45 -25.79 9.58 13.64
N THR A 46 -25.70 10.03 14.88
CA THR A 46 -25.42 9.27 16.09
C THR A 46 -26.66 8.55 16.63
N LYS A 47 -26.58 7.23 16.83
CA LYS A 47 -27.00 6.44 18.02
C LYS A 47 -27.43 5.00 17.66
N ALA A 48 -26.95 4.08 18.51
CA ALA A 48 -27.30 2.68 18.75
C ALA A 48 -28.38 2.01 17.87
N THR A 49 -28.05 0.86 17.28
CA THR A 49 -28.54 -0.49 17.66
C THR A 49 -27.95 -1.53 16.68
N MET A 50 -27.67 -2.71 17.20
CA MET A 50 -27.09 -3.88 16.53
C MET A 50 -27.80 -4.26 15.22
N ALA A 51 -27.04 -4.62 14.18
CA ALA A 51 -27.18 -5.87 13.40
C ALA A 51 -26.29 -5.84 12.15
N THR A 52 -25.25 -6.68 12.19
CA THR A 52 -24.87 -7.65 11.16
C THR A 52 -24.95 -7.24 9.68
N THR A 53 -23.81 -6.89 9.11
CA THR A 53 -23.52 -7.17 7.70
C THR A 53 -22.05 -7.58 7.54
N ASN A 54 -21.87 -8.78 6.98
CA ASN A 54 -20.60 -9.33 6.55
C ASN A 54 -19.92 -8.37 5.56
N SER A 55 -19.00 -7.56 6.06
CA SER A 55 -17.92 -7.00 5.26
C SER A 55 -16.69 -7.80 5.65
N THR A 56 -16.01 -8.42 4.68
CA THR A 56 -14.64 -8.87 4.89
C THR A 56 -13.83 -7.64 5.24
N SER A 57 -13.69 -7.40 6.55
CA SER A 57 -13.01 -6.29 7.18
C SER A 57 -11.51 -6.40 6.93
N GLY A 58 -11.09 -6.10 5.71
CA GLY A 58 -9.69 -5.91 5.39
C GLY A 58 -9.18 -4.68 6.13
N ILE A 59 -8.09 -4.82 6.88
CA ILE A 59 -7.40 -3.69 7.52
C ILE A 59 -6.94 -2.74 6.40
N ASP A 60 -7.16 -1.43 6.55
CA ASP A 60 -6.63 -0.44 5.60
C ASP A 60 -5.10 -0.54 5.53
N THR A 61 -4.52 -0.37 4.34
CA THR A 61 -3.07 -0.49 4.15
C THR A 61 -2.29 0.46 5.05
N ASN A 62 -2.75 1.70 5.27
CA ASN A 62 -2.03 2.66 6.11
C ASN A 62 -2.13 2.27 7.58
N ASP A 63 -3.28 1.75 8.02
CA ASP A 63 -3.44 1.22 9.37
C ASP A 63 -2.55 0.00 9.60
N PHE A 64 -2.48 -0.92 8.64
CA PHE A 64 -1.59 -2.08 8.71
C PHE A 64 -0.12 -1.67 8.76
N VAL A 65 0.31 -0.75 7.88
CA VAL A 65 1.69 -0.22 7.91
C VAL A 65 1.99 0.46 9.24
N ARG A 66 1.04 1.19 9.83
CA ARG A 66 1.19 1.80 11.15
C ARG A 66 1.37 0.73 12.23
N ILE A 67 0.56 -0.34 12.22
CA ILE A 67 0.70 -1.48 13.14
C ILE A 67 2.10 -2.10 13.04
N VAL A 68 2.59 -2.34 11.82
CA VAL A 68 3.94 -2.89 11.61
C VAL A 68 5.02 -1.93 12.14
N LEU A 69 4.90 -0.63 11.85
CA LEU A 69 5.84 0.38 12.32
C LEU A 69 5.87 0.49 13.85
N GLU A 70 4.70 0.52 14.51
CA GLU A 70 4.61 0.64 15.96
C GLU A 70 5.18 -0.60 16.69
N LYS A 71 4.96 -1.79 16.12
CA LYS A 71 5.46 -3.04 16.72
C LYS A 71 6.95 -3.25 16.51
N GLU A 72 7.46 -2.97 15.31
CA GLU A 72 8.84 -3.30 14.93
C GLU A 72 9.82 -2.13 15.06
N PHE A 73 9.32 -0.89 15.04
CA PHE A 73 10.13 0.33 15.03
C PHE A 73 9.57 1.39 16.00
N PRO A 74 9.59 1.12 17.33
CA PRO A 74 8.95 1.98 18.32
C PRO A 74 9.68 3.31 18.57
N GLU A 75 10.91 3.49 18.07
CA GLU A 75 11.78 4.65 18.31
C GLU A 75 11.29 5.99 17.70
N GLY A 76 10.05 6.03 17.21
CA GLY A 76 9.50 7.15 16.45
C GLY A 76 10.00 7.14 15.00
N TYR A 77 9.10 7.43 14.08
CA TYR A 77 9.38 7.39 12.64
C TYR A 77 8.79 8.61 11.94
N GLN A 78 9.47 9.02 10.88
CA GLN A 78 9.02 10.12 10.02
C GLN A 78 8.98 9.64 8.57
N ARG A 79 7.98 10.08 7.82
CA ARG A 79 7.85 9.71 6.41
C ARG A 79 8.89 10.44 5.57
N LYS A 80 9.61 9.69 4.73
CA LYS A 80 10.63 10.22 3.80
C LYS A 80 10.01 10.64 2.48
N SER A 81 9.78 11.93 2.30
CA SER A 81 9.32 12.52 1.03
C SER A 81 10.31 12.21 -0.11
N PRO A 82 9.84 11.96 -1.36
CA PRO A 82 8.45 11.96 -1.83
C PRO A 82 7.73 10.60 -1.67
N TYR A 83 8.35 9.62 -1.02
CA TYR A 83 7.85 8.25 -0.99
C TYR A 83 6.79 8.08 0.12
N ARG A 84 5.54 7.84 -0.28
CA ARG A 84 4.40 7.65 0.64
C ARG A 84 4.65 6.60 1.73
N PHE A 85 5.36 5.53 1.34
CA PHE A 85 5.57 4.33 2.15
C PHE A 85 7.04 4.12 2.53
N MET A 86 7.83 5.19 2.55
CA MET A 86 9.18 5.16 3.08
C MET A 86 9.22 5.92 4.40
N PHE A 87 9.80 5.31 5.43
CA PHE A 87 9.85 5.84 6.77
C PHE A 87 11.27 5.76 7.31
N GLU A 88 11.66 6.78 8.05
CA GLU A 88 13.01 6.94 8.55
C GLU A 88 12.96 7.10 10.07
N THR A 89 13.80 6.33 10.75
CA THR A 89 14.09 6.48 12.18
C THR A 89 15.51 7.03 12.34
N THR A 90 15.98 7.17 13.59
CA THR A 90 17.36 7.57 13.86
C THR A 90 18.36 6.58 13.26
N LYS A 91 18.08 5.28 13.31
CA LYS A 91 19.00 4.21 12.92
C LYS A 91 18.67 3.55 11.59
N SER A 92 17.42 3.62 11.15
CA SER A 92 16.92 2.76 10.08
C SER A 92 16.13 3.53 9.02
N LEU A 93 16.10 2.98 7.82
CA LEU A 93 15.27 3.43 6.71
C LEU A 93 14.43 2.26 6.20
N ILE A 94 13.11 2.40 6.25
CA ILE A 94 12.16 1.32 5.98
C ILE A 94 11.34 1.69 4.76
N TYR A 95 11.25 0.79 3.77
CA TYR A 95 10.38 0.97 2.62
C TYR A 95 9.36 -0.14 2.52
N PHE A 96 8.08 0.23 2.49
CA PHE A 96 6.97 -0.70 2.38
C PHE A 96 6.50 -0.85 0.92
N GLN A 97 6.25 -2.09 0.52
CA GLN A 97 5.50 -2.45 -0.67
C GLN A 97 4.31 -3.30 -0.24
N ASN A 98 3.12 -2.93 -0.67
CA ASN A 98 1.87 -3.50 -0.16
C ASN A 98 1.14 -4.27 -1.27
N PHE A 99 0.67 -5.47 -0.93
CA PHE A 99 -0.19 -6.30 -1.77
C PHE A 99 -1.50 -6.51 -1.00
N ASN A 100 -2.64 -6.04 -1.49
CA ASN A 100 -3.85 -5.93 -0.66
C ASN A 100 -4.90 -7.00 -0.95
N GLN A 101 -4.48 -8.18 -1.41
CA GLN A 101 -5.39 -9.26 -1.79
C GLN A 101 -4.88 -10.58 -1.22
N PRO A 102 -5.77 -11.50 -0.79
CA PRO A 102 -5.37 -12.86 -0.46
C PRO A 102 -4.82 -13.55 -1.71
N SER A 103 -3.64 -14.15 -1.62
CA SER A 103 -3.03 -14.83 -2.77
C SER A 103 -1.94 -15.80 -2.33
N ALA A 104 -1.93 -16.99 -2.94
CA ALA A 104 -0.82 -17.93 -2.79
C ALA A 104 0.49 -17.39 -3.39
N THR A 105 0.43 -16.37 -4.24
CA THR A 105 1.62 -15.71 -4.82
C THR A 105 1.52 -14.20 -4.66
N LEU A 106 2.55 -13.62 -4.04
CA LEU A 106 2.65 -12.19 -3.81
C LEU A 106 3.64 -11.60 -4.79
N TRP A 107 3.24 -10.53 -5.48
CA TRP A 107 4.09 -9.87 -6.47
C TRP A 107 4.33 -8.41 -6.11
N TYR A 108 5.59 -8.04 -5.97
CA TYR A 108 6.02 -6.68 -5.66
C TYR A 108 7.09 -6.20 -6.64
N ARG A 109 7.21 -4.88 -6.76
CA ARG A 109 8.26 -4.26 -7.58
C ARG A 109 8.82 -3.01 -6.93
N ILE A 110 10.13 -2.97 -6.75
CA ILE A 110 10.83 -1.80 -6.23
C ILE A 110 11.66 -1.21 -7.36
N THR A 111 11.29 -0.02 -7.81
CA THR A 111 11.99 0.66 -8.91
C THR A 111 13.35 1.20 -8.45
N LYS A 112 14.21 1.55 -9.41
CA LYS A 112 15.57 2.05 -9.17
C LYS A 112 15.64 3.19 -8.14
N LYS A 113 14.75 4.19 -8.24
CA LYS A 113 14.79 5.39 -7.40
C LYS A 113 14.65 5.09 -5.90
N PRO A 114 13.59 4.43 -5.41
CA PRO A 114 13.49 4.07 -4.00
C PRO A 114 14.59 3.09 -3.56
N LEU A 115 15.02 2.16 -4.42
CA LEU A 115 16.10 1.24 -4.12
C LEU A 115 17.44 1.97 -3.90
N GLN A 116 17.76 2.94 -4.76
CA GLN A 116 18.96 3.75 -4.64
C GLN A 116 18.95 4.57 -3.34
N VAL A 117 17.80 5.14 -2.97
CA VAL A 117 17.66 5.89 -1.70
C VAL A 117 17.90 4.99 -0.48
N LEU A 118 17.51 3.72 -0.53
CA LEU A 118 17.81 2.76 0.53
C LEU A 118 19.33 2.49 0.61
N ARG A 119 19.96 2.22 -0.54
CA ARG A 119 21.41 1.95 -0.63
C ARG A 119 22.26 3.12 -0.14
N ASP A 120 21.87 4.34 -0.48
CA ASP A 120 22.64 5.55 -0.18
C ASP A 120 22.37 6.11 1.23
N SER A 121 21.45 5.50 2.00
CA SER A 121 20.99 6.06 3.27
C SER A 121 22.05 6.09 4.37
N GLY A 122 23.06 5.22 4.30
CA GLY A 122 24.03 4.99 5.39
C GLY A 122 23.40 4.41 6.67
N LYS A 123 22.11 4.09 6.65
CA LYS A 123 21.31 3.55 7.76
C LYS A 123 21.01 2.08 7.54
N GLU A 124 20.58 1.39 8.60
CA GLU A 124 20.03 0.05 8.45
C GLU A 124 18.75 0.10 7.61
N SER A 125 18.83 -0.42 6.39
CA SER A 125 17.73 -0.35 5.45
C SER A 125 16.93 -1.65 5.40
N PHE A 126 15.61 -1.53 5.42
CA PHE A 126 14.68 -2.67 5.36
C PHE A 126 13.68 -2.49 4.23
N ILE A 127 13.39 -3.60 3.55
CA ILE A 127 12.26 -3.71 2.63
C ILE A 127 11.18 -4.54 3.32
N CYS A 128 10.02 -3.92 3.53
CA CYS A 128 8.85 -4.53 4.14
C CYS A 128 7.81 -4.87 3.06
N LEU A 129 7.63 -6.15 2.79
CA LEU A 129 6.64 -6.64 1.82
C LEU A 129 5.40 -7.08 2.59
N THR A 130 4.35 -6.28 2.54
CA THR A 130 3.15 -6.48 3.36
C THR A 130 2.01 -7.08 2.55
N ASN A 131 1.19 -7.89 3.21
CA ASN A 131 -0.15 -8.24 2.75
C ASN A 131 -1.18 -7.98 3.86
N PRO A 132 -1.81 -6.80 3.89
CA PRO A 132 -2.84 -6.47 4.88
C PRO A 132 -4.06 -7.40 4.85
N ALA A 133 -4.38 -8.00 3.69
CA ALA A 133 -5.53 -8.90 3.59
C ALA A 133 -5.29 -10.23 4.31
N GLU A 134 -4.02 -10.61 4.52
CA GLU A 134 -3.60 -11.82 5.22
C GLU A 134 -2.92 -11.51 6.57
N GLY A 135 -2.80 -10.24 6.94
CA GLY A 135 -2.19 -9.84 8.22
C GLY A 135 -0.69 -10.14 8.31
N ILE A 136 0.03 -10.15 7.19
CA ILE A 136 1.45 -10.56 7.15
C ILE A 136 2.38 -9.48 6.64
N ALA A 137 3.65 -9.56 7.04
CA ALA A 137 4.74 -8.79 6.47
C ALA A 137 6.04 -9.60 6.42
N TYR A 138 6.76 -9.52 5.30
CA TYR A 138 8.16 -9.94 5.23
C TYR A 138 9.04 -8.72 5.47
N GLN A 139 9.79 -8.70 6.57
CA GLN A 139 10.74 -7.63 6.88
C GLN A 139 12.15 -8.10 6.56
N ILE A 140 12.66 -7.72 5.39
CA ILE A 140 13.93 -8.23 4.88
C ILE A 140 14.99 -7.11 4.94
N PRO A 141 16.12 -7.32 5.64
CA PRO A 141 17.24 -6.38 5.59
C PRO A 141 17.78 -6.24 4.18
N LEU A 142 18.05 -5.00 3.74
CA LEU A 142 18.60 -4.74 2.42
C LEU A 142 19.93 -5.47 2.21
N LYS A 143 20.76 -5.56 3.25
CA LYS A 143 22.06 -6.26 3.20
C LYS A 143 21.92 -7.73 2.77
N ASP A 144 20.88 -8.41 3.26
CA ASP A 144 20.63 -9.81 2.94
C ASP A 144 20.14 -9.95 1.50
N ILE A 145 19.30 -9.01 1.04
CA ILE A 145 18.87 -8.92 -0.36
C ILE A 145 20.10 -8.74 -1.26
N GLU A 146 20.94 -7.73 -1.02
CA GLU A 146 22.12 -7.45 -1.84
C GLU A 146 23.09 -8.65 -1.88
N SER A 147 23.25 -9.35 -0.77
CA SER A 147 24.06 -10.59 -0.72
C SER A 147 23.51 -11.67 -1.64
N LYS A 148 22.17 -11.80 -1.73
CA LYS A 148 21.51 -12.75 -2.64
C LYS A 148 21.55 -12.30 -4.09
N LEU A 149 21.37 -11.01 -4.36
CA LEU A 149 21.48 -10.46 -5.72
C LEU A 149 22.88 -10.65 -6.31
N ALA A 150 23.92 -10.46 -5.49
CA ALA A 150 25.30 -10.69 -5.88
C ALA A 150 25.58 -12.17 -6.22
N ALA A 151 24.97 -13.09 -5.45
CA ALA A 151 25.09 -14.53 -5.70
C ALA A 151 24.30 -15.01 -6.94
N SER A 152 23.23 -14.30 -7.33
CA SER A 152 22.32 -14.71 -8.40
C SER A 152 22.58 -14.04 -9.76
N ASN A 153 23.70 -13.32 -9.91
CA ASN A 153 24.01 -12.51 -11.10
C ASN A 153 22.86 -11.56 -11.52
N TRP A 154 22.21 -10.91 -10.55
CA TRP A 154 21.11 -9.99 -10.84
C TRP A 154 21.61 -8.74 -11.56
N THR A 155 21.18 -8.54 -12.81
CA THR A 155 21.64 -7.41 -13.65
C THR A 155 20.66 -6.25 -13.74
N ARG A 156 19.43 -6.42 -13.25
CA ARG A 156 18.38 -5.38 -13.33
C ARG A 156 18.63 -4.31 -12.27
N ASP A 157 18.37 -3.05 -12.59
CA ASP A 157 18.49 -1.93 -11.66
C ASP A 157 17.26 -1.71 -10.76
N TYR A 158 16.32 -2.67 -10.79
CA TYR A 158 15.11 -2.73 -9.98
C TYR A 158 14.94 -4.13 -9.39
N LEU A 159 14.12 -4.25 -8.35
CA LEU A 159 13.75 -5.54 -7.76
C LEU A 159 12.37 -5.95 -8.25
N GLU A 160 12.30 -7.21 -8.69
CA GLU A 160 11.06 -7.92 -8.97
C GLU A 160 10.98 -9.05 -7.96
N ILE A 161 9.89 -9.06 -7.19
CA ILE A 161 9.79 -9.92 -6.02
C ILE A 161 8.54 -10.77 -6.17
N ASN A 162 8.71 -12.01 -6.61
CA ASN A 162 7.64 -12.99 -6.70
C ASN A 162 7.81 -14.02 -5.58
N ILE A 163 6.96 -13.91 -4.56
CA ILE A 163 6.98 -14.79 -3.41
C ILE A 163 5.88 -15.83 -3.60
N ASP A 164 6.28 -17.10 -3.64
CA ASP A 164 5.37 -18.18 -3.34
C ASP A 164 5.09 -18.15 -1.83
N HIS A 165 3.89 -17.72 -1.46
CA HIS A 165 3.50 -17.52 -0.07
C HIS A 165 3.39 -18.87 0.67
N VAL A 166 3.03 -19.94 -0.04
CA VAL A 166 2.91 -21.29 0.54
C VAL A 166 4.28 -21.82 0.95
N SER A 167 5.28 -21.69 0.07
CA SER A 167 6.64 -22.17 0.34
C SER A 167 7.58 -21.13 0.96
N ASN A 168 7.10 -19.88 1.13
CA ASN A 168 7.87 -18.73 1.59
C ASN A 168 9.17 -18.53 0.80
N LYS A 169 9.05 -18.66 -0.52
CA LYS A 169 10.20 -18.65 -1.44
C LYS A 169 10.10 -17.49 -2.41
N TRP A 170 11.11 -16.65 -2.43
CA TRP A 170 11.33 -15.67 -3.49
C TRP A 170 11.89 -16.41 -4.71
N LYS A 171 11.06 -16.54 -5.75
CA LYS A 171 11.31 -17.39 -6.91
C LYS A 171 12.55 -16.97 -7.70
N GLU A 172 12.71 -15.69 -8.00
CA GLU A 172 13.81 -15.24 -8.87
C GLU A 172 15.19 -15.40 -8.24
N LEU A 173 15.27 -15.45 -6.91
CA LEU A 173 16.52 -15.63 -6.16
C LEU A 173 16.69 -17.05 -5.58
N ASP A 174 15.75 -17.96 -5.89
CA ASP A 174 15.69 -19.30 -5.30
C ASP A 174 15.81 -19.29 -3.76
N TRP A 175 15.26 -18.26 -3.10
CA TRP A 175 15.58 -17.93 -1.72
C TRP A 175 14.39 -18.13 -0.78
N HIS A 176 14.57 -19.00 0.22
CA HIS A 176 13.62 -19.12 1.33
C HIS A 176 13.75 -17.93 2.29
N ILE A 177 12.64 -17.22 2.46
CA ILE A 177 12.53 -15.97 3.23
C ILE A 177 11.60 -16.11 4.45
N ARG A 178 11.25 -17.34 4.84
CA ARG A 178 10.35 -17.63 5.97
C ARG A 178 10.81 -16.97 7.27
N GLN A 179 12.12 -16.89 7.50
CA GLN A 179 12.71 -16.26 8.68
C GLN A 179 12.39 -14.76 8.81
N TYR A 180 11.98 -14.11 7.72
CA TYR A 180 11.58 -12.70 7.71
C TYR A 180 10.07 -12.50 7.79
N LEU A 181 9.28 -13.59 7.71
CA LEU A 181 7.82 -13.53 7.78
C LEU A 181 7.37 -13.25 9.21
N LYS A 182 6.48 -12.27 9.35
CA LYS A 182 5.81 -11.90 10.59
C LYS A 182 4.31 -11.82 10.36
N SER A 183 3.54 -12.23 11.37
CA SER A 183 2.08 -12.12 11.42
C SER A 183 1.66 -11.06 12.43
N TYR A 184 0.58 -10.35 12.12
CA TYR A 184 0.05 -9.21 12.86
C TYR A 184 -1.45 -9.39 13.12
#